data_AF-A0A835WE02-F1
#
_entry.id   AF-A0A835WE02-F1
#
_cell.length_a   1.000
_cell.length_b   1.000
_cell.length_c   1.000
_cell.angle_alpha   90.00
_cell.angle_beta   90.00
_cell.angle_gamma   90.00
#
_symmetry.space_group_name_H-M   'P 1'
#
loop_
_entity.id
_entity.type
_entity.pdbx_description
1 polymer ?
#
loop_
_entity_poly.entity_id
_entity_poly.type
_entity_poly.pdbx_seq_one_letter_code
_entity_poly.pdbx_strand_id
1 'polypeptide(L)'
;MAPPRDEALPGLDALVVVEGFNDCLALHRAVRAPVYVMGGGGALADSMRPELRYLGTLAAAGVLPRQLVVFTDPDWQGRTFRTMLDDELRVAAEKAAAAAAKARAKAGAATGAAGAAGVAAAAKGSAVGGVGEAAVLRPGARRQLKPATAAVTGVEAKQEVSAAAPAAGIDGEVVVRHAFLRVELATSEAERGWHEAGNVGVEHATADTIRSCLRRARPGFGPGRTEFTAEGLQADGLIGVWNDKTKVAGPGLRRGRFCRALGIDEVGSGKALANLLNRYFSQADYAAALEACQLQQAAGQKEAAV
;
A
#
# COMPACT_ATOMS: atom_id res chain seq x y z
N MET A 1 3.13 -26.27 1.39
CA MET A 1 4.36 -25.78 2.03
C MET A 1 4.65 -24.42 1.42
N ALA A 2 4.73 -23.35 2.21
CA ALA A 2 5.08 -22.04 1.65
C ALA A 2 6.51 -22.13 1.07
N PRO A 3 6.78 -21.56 -0.12
CA PRO A 3 8.11 -21.57 -0.69
C PRO A 3 9.11 -20.92 0.29
N PRO A 4 10.38 -21.40 0.36
CA PRO A 4 11.39 -20.79 1.19
C PRO A 4 11.54 -19.31 0.83
N ARG A 5 11.68 -18.44 1.85
CA ARG A 5 11.81 -17.00 1.63
C ARG A 5 13.12 -16.71 0.90
N ASP A 6 13.03 -16.16 -0.30
CA ASP A 6 14.18 -15.68 -1.04
C ASP A 6 14.71 -14.39 -0.39
N GLU A 7 15.81 -14.52 0.36
CA GLU A 7 16.44 -13.40 1.07
C GLU A 7 16.99 -12.31 0.12
N ALA A 8 17.14 -12.60 -1.18
CA ALA A 8 17.58 -11.63 -2.18
C ALA A 8 16.48 -10.63 -2.58
N LEU A 9 15.21 -10.93 -2.28
CA LEU A 9 14.10 -10.03 -2.58
C LEU A 9 14.08 -8.82 -1.62
N PRO A 10 13.64 -7.64 -2.10
CA PRO A 10 13.53 -6.46 -1.25
C PRO A 10 12.49 -6.69 -0.15
N GLY A 11 12.86 -6.33 1.09
CA GLY A 11 11.95 -6.32 2.23
C GLY A 11 10.94 -5.18 2.16
N LEU A 12 9.72 -5.46 2.61
CA LEU A 12 8.67 -4.46 2.78
C LEU A 12 8.13 -4.56 4.22
N ASP A 13 8.27 -3.48 4.99
CA ASP A 13 7.75 -3.37 6.36
C ASP A 13 6.25 -3.05 6.36
N ALA A 14 5.46 -3.95 5.78
CA ALA A 14 4.01 -3.84 5.73
C ALA A 14 3.37 -5.23 5.70
N LEU A 15 2.15 -5.35 6.25
CA LEU A 15 1.26 -6.46 5.96
C LEU A 15 0.52 -6.16 4.66
N VAL A 16 0.68 -6.99 3.64
CA VAL A 16 -0.04 -6.83 2.38
C VAL A 16 -1.31 -7.67 2.41
N VAL A 17 -2.46 -7.05 2.14
CA VAL A 17 -3.77 -7.70 2.08
C VAL A 17 -4.15 -7.90 0.61
N VAL A 18 -4.44 -9.14 0.24
CA VAL A 18 -4.81 -9.56 -1.12
C VAL A 18 -6.07 -10.41 -1.14
N GLU A 19 -6.68 -10.53 -2.31
CA GLU A 19 -7.93 -11.27 -2.50
C GLU A 19 -7.69 -12.78 -2.55
N GLY A 20 -6.81 -13.21 -3.45
CA GLY A 20 -6.60 -14.60 -3.81
C GLY A 20 -5.25 -15.18 -3.39
N PHE A 21 -5.19 -16.51 -3.44
CA PHE A 21 -3.93 -17.23 -3.22
C PHE A 21 -2.91 -16.98 -4.34
N ASN A 22 -3.37 -16.80 -5.58
CA ASN A 22 -2.48 -16.51 -6.71
C ASN A 22 -1.77 -15.15 -6.55
N ASP A 23 -2.47 -14.13 -6.05
CA ASP A 23 -1.90 -12.82 -5.70
C ASP A 23 -0.79 -12.95 -4.65
N CYS A 24 -1.01 -13.80 -3.65
CA CYS A 24 -0.03 -14.10 -2.62
C CYS A 24 1.24 -14.71 -3.22
N LEU A 25 1.10 -15.66 -4.16
CA LEU A 25 2.25 -16.21 -4.87
C LEU A 25 2.97 -15.15 -5.71
N ALA A 26 2.25 -14.24 -6.35
CA ALA A 26 2.83 -13.15 -7.13
C ALA A 26 3.61 -12.17 -6.24
N LEU A 27 3.06 -11.81 -5.08
CA LEU A 27 3.74 -11.00 -4.07
C LEU A 27 5.02 -11.65 -3.57
N HIS A 28 4.99 -12.94 -3.25
CA HIS A 28 6.17 -13.67 -2.77
C HIS A 28 7.29 -13.79 -3.80
N ARG A 29 7.00 -13.60 -5.10
CA ARG A 29 8.03 -13.48 -6.16
C ARG A 29 8.60 -12.06 -6.26
N ALA A 30 7.89 -11.06 -5.74
CA ALA A 30 8.23 -9.64 -5.91
C ALA A 30 8.92 -9.02 -4.69
N VAL A 31 8.45 -9.35 -3.47
CA VAL A 31 8.85 -8.72 -2.22
C VAL A 31 8.82 -9.71 -1.03
N ARG A 32 9.62 -9.41 -0.02
CA ARG A 32 9.56 -10.05 1.30
C ARG A 32 8.64 -9.27 2.23
N ALA A 33 7.39 -9.70 2.32
CA ALA A 33 6.39 -9.14 3.22
C ALA A 33 5.51 -10.26 3.81
N PRO A 34 4.97 -10.11 5.02
CA PRO A 34 3.80 -10.89 5.43
C PRO A 34 2.61 -10.56 4.53
N VAL A 35 1.85 -11.58 4.16
CA VAL A 35 0.68 -11.45 3.29
C VAL A 35 -0.53 -12.06 4.00
N TYR A 36 -1.64 -11.34 3.98
CA TYR A 36 -2.94 -11.81 4.42
C TYR A 36 -3.83 -12.03 3.20
N VAL A 37 -4.36 -13.24 3.05
CA VAL A 37 -5.23 -13.64 1.94
C VAL A 37 -6.65 -13.73 2.45
N MET A 38 -7.56 -12.94 1.87
CA MET A 38 -8.97 -12.93 2.27
C MET A 38 -9.69 -14.23 1.93
N GLY A 39 -9.38 -14.83 0.78
CA GLY A 39 -10.13 -15.94 0.22
C GLY A 39 -11.17 -15.41 -0.77
N GLY A 40 -10.95 -15.67 -2.06
CA GLY A 40 -11.75 -15.11 -3.15
C GLY A 40 -13.25 -15.42 -3.02
N GLY A 41 -14.09 -14.44 -3.40
CA GLY A 41 -15.54 -14.57 -3.43
C GLY A 41 -16.28 -13.52 -2.60
N GLY A 42 -17.14 -12.72 -3.25
CA GLY A 42 -17.89 -11.61 -2.62
C GLY A 42 -18.83 -12.01 -1.47
N ALA A 43 -19.15 -13.30 -1.31
CA ALA A 43 -20.00 -13.82 -0.24
C ALA A 43 -19.34 -13.83 1.15
N LEU A 44 -18.01 -13.61 1.23
CA LEU A 44 -17.26 -13.64 2.49
C LEU A 44 -17.14 -12.27 3.20
N ALA A 45 -17.67 -11.19 2.64
CA ALA A 45 -17.38 -9.85 3.16
C ALA A 45 -17.78 -9.65 4.64
N ASP A 46 -18.92 -10.19 5.09
CA ASP A 46 -19.41 -9.99 6.46
C ASP A 46 -18.76 -10.93 7.48
N SER A 47 -18.48 -12.18 7.10
CA SER A 47 -17.80 -13.15 7.97
C SER A 47 -16.33 -12.77 8.21
N MET A 48 -15.70 -12.06 7.29
CA MET A 48 -14.31 -11.61 7.40
C MET A 48 -14.13 -10.33 8.22
N ARG A 49 -15.17 -9.50 8.42
CA ARG A 49 -15.03 -8.22 9.16
C ARG A 49 -14.41 -8.40 10.55
N PRO A 50 -14.79 -9.40 11.37
CA PRO A 50 -14.14 -9.63 12.67
C PRO A 50 -12.64 -9.88 12.54
N GLU A 51 -12.23 -10.62 11.53
CA GLU A 51 -10.83 -10.96 11.27
C GLU A 51 -10.04 -9.74 10.78
N LEU A 52 -10.58 -8.97 9.83
CA LEU A 52 -9.98 -7.71 9.37
C LEU A 52 -9.80 -6.71 10.51
N ARG A 53 -10.80 -6.60 11.39
CA ARG A 53 -10.70 -5.76 12.59
C ARG A 53 -9.61 -6.26 13.53
N TYR A 54 -9.48 -7.57 13.68
CA TYR A 54 -8.42 -8.17 14.48
C TYR A 54 -7.02 -7.91 13.90
N LEU A 55 -6.85 -7.90 12.58
CA LEU A 55 -5.58 -7.48 11.96
C LEU A 55 -5.23 -6.04 12.32
N GLY A 56 -6.20 -5.13 12.27
CA GLY A 56 -6.02 -3.74 12.69
C GLY A 56 -5.61 -3.60 14.16
N THR A 57 -6.20 -4.39 15.06
CA THR A 57 -5.81 -4.38 16.48
C THR A 57 -4.41 -4.95 16.71
N LEU A 58 -4.03 -6.02 15.99
CA LEU A 58 -2.69 -6.59 16.05
C LEU A 58 -1.62 -5.62 15.53
N ALA A 59 -1.90 -4.91 14.43
CA ALA A 59 -1.02 -3.87 13.91
C ALA A 59 -0.84 -2.73 14.92
N ALA A 60 -1.93 -2.29 15.56
CA ALA A 60 -1.88 -1.23 16.57
C ALA A 60 -1.11 -1.65 17.83
N ALA A 61 -1.22 -2.92 18.22
CA ALA A 61 -0.46 -3.52 19.31
C ALA A 61 1.04 -3.72 18.97
N GLY A 62 1.44 -3.50 17.70
CA GLY A 62 2.81 -3.73 17.23
C GLY A 62 3.17 -5.21 17.06
N VAL A 63 2.16 -6.09 17.01
CA VAL A 63 2.35 -7.53 16.73
C VAL A 63 2.55 -7.77 15.24
N LEU A 64 1.87 -6.97 14.40
CA LEU A 64 2.03 -6.94 12.95
C LEU A 64 2.65 -5.59 12.53
N PRO A 65 3.21 -5.49 11.30
CA PRO A 65 3.62 -4.20 10.76
C PRO A 65 2.49 -3.18 10.89
N ARG A 66 2.82 -1.95 11.31
CA ARG A 66 1.84 -0.86 11.45
C ARG A 66 1.30 -0.38 10.12
N GLN A 67 2.02 -0.65 9.04
CA GLN A 67 1.57 -0.38 7.69
C GLN A 67 0.78 -1.57 7.15
N LEU A 68 -0.49 -1.33 6.83
CA LEU A 68 -1.35 -2.27 6.12
C LEU A 68 -1.48 -1.80 4.67
N VAL A 69 -1.13 -2.64 3.69
CA VAL A 69 -1.22 -2.28 2.26
C VAL A 69 -2.27 -3.14 1.58
N VAL A 70 -3.31 -2.52 1.06
CA VAL A 70 -4.33 -3.18 0.24
C VAL A 70 -3.87 -3.24 -1.21
N PHE A 71 -3.76 -4.45 -1.76
CA PHE A 71 -3.34 -4.68 -3.15
C PHE A 71 -4.25 -5.74 -3.79
N THR A 72 -5.30 -5.25 -4.45
CA THR A 72 -6.33 -6.07 -5.10
C THR A 72 -6.25 -5.94 -6.62
N ASP A 73 -6.94 -6.83 -7.30
CA ASP A 73 -7.10 -6.81 -8.75
C ASP A 73 -7.70 -5.49 -9.27
N PRO A 74 -7.32 -5.08 -10.49
CA PRO A 74 -7.88 -3.90 -11.16
C PRO A 74 -9.20 -4.19 -11.87
N ASP A 75 -10.01 -5.11 -11.34
CA ASP A 75 -11.30 -5.48 -11.88
C ASP A 75 -12.44 -4.84 -11.06
N TRP A 76 -13.69 -5.27 -11.27
CA TRP A 76 -14.82 -4.75 -10.48
C TRP A 76 -14.85 -5.31 -9.04
N GLN A 77 -14.50 -6.58 -8.83
CA GLN A 77 -14.53 -7.20 -7.51
C GLN A 77 -13.43 -6.64 -6.60
N GLY A 78 -12.19 -6.58 -7.08
CA GLY A 78 -11.06 -6.01 -6.38
C GLY A 78 -11.29 -4.55 -5.97
N ARG A 79 -11.90 -3.73 -6.84
CA ARG A 79 -12.28 -2.34 -6.48
C ARG A 79 -13.31 -2.28 -5.35
N THR A 80 -14.26 -3.21 -5.34
CA THR A 80 -15.28 -3.33 -4.28
C THR A 80 -14.62 -3.75 -2.97
N PHE A 81 -13.75 -4.77 -2.99
CA PHE A 81 -12.99 -5.21 -1.83
C PHE A 81 -12.10 -4.12 -1.27
N ARG A 82 -11.38 -3.39 -2.13
CA ARG A 82 -10.53 -2.27 -1.72
C ARG A 82 -11.29 -1.22 -0.91
N THR A 83 -12.48 -0.86 -1.35
CA THR A 83 -13.35 0.10 -0.67
C THR A 83 -13.81 -0.44 0.69
N MET A 84 -14.25 -1.70 0.75
CA MET A 84 -14.64 -2.34 2.01
C MET A 84 -13.48 -2.46 3.00
N LEU A 85 -12.29 -2.86 2.52
CA LEU A 85 -11.08 -2.98 3.34
C LEU A 85 -10.63 -1.63 3.90
N ASP A 86 -10.68 -0.58 3.09
CA ASP A 86 -10.38 0.78 3.54
C ASP A 86 -11.28 1.20 4.71
N ASP A 87 -12.60 0.93 4.62
CA ASP A 87 -13.54 1.26 5.68
C ASP A 87 -13.30 0.43 6.94
N GLU A 88 -13.13 -0.90 6.83
CA GLU A 88 -12.98 -1.79 8.00
C GLU A 88 -11.63 -1.63 8.69
N LEU A 89 -10.52 -1.59 7.94
CA LEU A 89 -9.18 -1.49 8.51
C LEU A 89 -8.95 -0.12 9.16
N ARG A 90 -9.52 0.95 8.60
CA ARG A 90 -9.44 2.29 9.19
C ARG A 90 -10.24 2.38 10.49
N VAL A 91 -11.48 1.86 10.50
CA VAL A 91 -12.28 1.79 11.74
C VAL A 91 -11.55 0.99 12.82
N ALA A 92 -10.89 -0.11 12.45
CA ALA A 92 -10.08 -0.90 13.38
C ALA A 92 -8.87 -0.12 13.92
N ALA A 93 -8.13 0.57 13.04
CA ALA A 93 -7.00 1.41 13.38
C ALA A 93 -7.39 2.54 14.34
N GLU A 94 -8.47 3.28 14.04
CA GLU A 94 -8.99 4.37 14.87
C GLU A 94 -9.42 3.89 16.25
N LYS A 95 -10.16 2.77 16.33
CA LYS A 95 -10.59 2.17 17.61
C LYS A 95 -9.40 1.71 18.45
N ALA A 96 -8.42 1.08 17.82
CA ALA A 96 -7.24 0.60 18.52
C ALA A 96 -6.37 1.76 19.02
N ALA A 97 -6.22 2.83 18.22
CA ALA A 97 -5.55 4.07 18.63
C ALA A 97 -6.25 4.71 19.83
N ALA A 98 -7.58 4.83 19.80
CA ALA A 98 -8.37 5.36 20.91
C ALA A 98 -8.23 4.51 22.19
N ALA A 99 -8.21 3.19 22.07
CA ALA A 99 -8.00 2.28 23.21
C ALA A 99 -6.59 2.42 23.81
N ALA A 100 -5.56 2.50 22.96
CA ALA A 100 -4.18 2.70 23.38
C ALA A 100 -3.98 4.05 24.08
N ALA A 101 -4.61 5.13 23.55
CA ALA A 101 -4.58 6.45 24.18
C ALA A 101 -5.22 6.43 25.58
N LYS A 102 -6.38 5.78 25.74
CA LYS A 102 -7.03 5.59 27.05
C LYS A 102 -6.16 4.82 28.03
N ALA A 103 -5.50 3.75 27.58
CA ALA A 103 -4.59 2.96 28.40
C ALA A 103 -3.38 3.78 28.88
N ARG A 104 -2.77 4.58 27.99
CA ARG A 104 -1.65 5.48 28.34
C ARG A 104 -2.09 6.55 29.35
N ALA A 105 -3.27 7.15 29.18
CA ALA A 105 -3.80 8.12 30.13
C ALA A 105 -4.02 7.53 31.53
N LYS A 106 -4.56 6.29 31.60
CA LYS A 106 -4.73 5.57 32.87
C LYS A 106 -3.40 5.24 33.54
N ALA A 107 -2.40 4.82 32.78
CA ALA A 107 -1.06 4.54 33.30
C ALA A 107 -0.38 5.82 33.84
N GLY A 108 -0.48 6.94 33.11
CA GLY A 108 0.03 8.25 33.55
C GLY A 108 -0.63 8.77 34.82
N ALA A 109 -1.95 8.58 34.97
CA ALA A 109 -2.68 8.94 36.19
C ALA A 109 -2.27 8.08 37.40
N ALA A 110 -1.98 6.78 37.20
CA ALA A 110 -1.50 5.90 38.26
C ALA A 110 -0.09 6.29 38.76
N THR A 111 0.81 6.72 37.87
CA THR A 111 2.13 7.25 38.25
C THR A 111 2.05 8.62 38.92
N GLY A 112 1.07 9.47 38.56
CA GLY A 112 0.85 10.76 39.22
C GLY A 112 0.29 10.63 40.65
N ALA A 113 -0.56 9.62 40.90
CA ALA A 113 -1.09 9.34 42.24
C ALA A 113 -0.04 8.73 43.19
N ALA A 114 0.94 7.99 42.66
CA ALA A 114 2.06 7.45 43.44
C ALA A 114 3.14 8.52 43.76
N GLY A 115 3.19 9.64 43.04
CA GLY A 115 4.14 10.73 43.28
C GLY A 115 3.82 11.64 44.48
N ALA A 116 2.62 11.53 45.06
CA ALA A 116 2.21 12.34 46.21
C ALA A 116 2.35 11.62 47.57
N ALA A 117 2.82 10.36 47.58
CA ALA A 117 3.00 9.57 48.80
C ALA A 117 4.38 8.88 48.78
N GLY A 118 5.45 9.64 49.01
CA GLY A 118 6.80 9.09 48.93
C GLY A 118 7.92 10.00 49.44
N VAL A 119 7.73 10.67 50.58
CA VAL A 119 8.87 11.20 51.35
C VAL A 119 8.75 10.71 52.79
N ALA A 120 9.16 9.48 53.05
CA ALA A 120 9.65 9.03 54.35
C ALA A 120 10.21 7.60 54.27
N ALA A 121 11.26 7.37 55.06
CA ALA A 121 11.92 6.11 55.40
C ALA A 121 12.91 5.56 54.35
N ALA A 122 14.20 5.94 54.44
CA ALA A 122 15.20 5.58 55.43
C ALA A 122 15.92 4.25 55.11
N ALA A 123 17.22 4.40 54.97
CA ALA A 123 18.23 3.39 54.78
C ALA A 123 18.21 2.30 55.87
N LYS A 124 18.47 1.07 55.45
CA LYS A 124 19.36 0.12 56.14
C LYS A 124 19.73 -1.00 55.17
N GLY A 125 21.03 -1.18 54.98
CA GLY A 125 21.58 -2.23 54.16
C GLY A 125 21.52 -3.59 54.85
N SER A 126 21.65 -4.64 54.04
CA SER A 126 22.37 -5.85 54.41
C SER A 126 22.78 -6.60 53.15
N ALA A 127 24.04 -7.01 53.13
CA ALA A 127 24.66 -7.87 52.13
C ALA A 127 24.22 -9.34 52.29
N VAL A 128 24.52 -10.13 51.25
CA VAL A 128 24.83 -11.58 51.15
C VAL A 128 24.27 -12.04 49.78
N GLY A 129 25.12 -12.32 48.78
CA GLY A 129 25.65 -13.65 48.45
C GLY A 129 24.65 -14.40 47.54
N GLY A 130 24.96 -14.98 46.37
CA GLY A 130 26.18 -15.22 45.63
C GLY A 130 25.82 -15.91 44.29
N VAL A 131 26.86 -16.10 43.46
CA VAL A 131 27.09 -17.13 42.43
C VAL A 131 25.94 -17.61 41.51
N GLY A 132 26.17 -17.46 40.20
CA GLY A 132 25.39 -18.11 39.14
C GLY A 132 25.83 -17.68 37.74
N GLU A 133 27.11 -17.88 37.42
CA GLU A 133 27.69 -17.70 36.08
C GLU A 133 27.37 -18.94 35.23
N ALA A 134 26.74 -18.78 34.06
CA ALA A 134 26.75 -19.83 33.03
C ALA A 134 26.51 -19.29 31.60
N ALA A 135 27.58 -19.42 30.82
CA ALA A 135 27.60 -19.84 29.42
C ALA A 135 27.06 -18.90 28.33
N VAL A 136 27.98 -18.02 27.93
CA VAL A 136 28.19 -17.55 26.55
C VAL A 136 28.37 -18.76 25.61
N LEU A 137 27.66 -18.76 24.48
CA LEU A 137 27.99 -19.56 23.29
C LEU A 137 27.74 -18.74 22.01
N ARG A 138 28.84 -18.32 21.38
CA ARG A 138 28.99 -17.94 19.97
C ARG A 138 30.27 -18.64 19.47
N PRO A 139 30.61 -18.66 18.17
CA PRO A 139 29.81 -18.90 16.97
C PRO A 139 30.44 -20.02 16.10
N GLY A 140 29.63 -20.78 15.36
CA GLY A 140 30.11 -21.75 14.37
C GLY A 140 30.32 -21.11 13.00
N ALA A 141 31.56 -21.15 12.51
CA ALA A 141 31.99 -20.62 11.22
C ALA A 141 31.95 -21.66 10.07
N ARG A 142 31.99 -21.14 8.83
CA ARG A 142 32.24 -21.77 7.51
C ARG A 142 30.98 -22.31 6.81
N ARG A 143 30.76 -22.12 5.51
CA ARG A 143 31.68 -21.94 4.37
C ARG A 143 31.23 -20.81 3.45
N GLN A 144 32.21 -20.04 2.96
CA GLN A 144 32.06 -19.22 1.76
C GLN A 144 32.08 -20.13 0.53
N LEU A 145 31.12 -19.96 -0.38
CA LEU A 145 31.19 -20.44 -1.75
C LEU A 145 31.18 -19.21 -2.67
N LYS A 146 32.21 -19.13 -3.52
CA LYS A 146 32.38 -18.10 -4.56
C LYS A 146 31.24 -18.16 -5.60
N PRO A 147 30.82 -17.02 -6.16
CA PRO A 147 29.83 -16.97 -7.22
C PRO A 147 30.45 -17.31 -8.59
N ALA A 148 29.69 -18.02 -9.43
CA ALA A 148 29.98 -18.18 -10.84
C ALA A 148 29.33 -17.03 -11.62
N THR A 149 30.16 -16.30 -12.36
CA THR A 149 29.81 -15.25 -13.30
C THR A 149 29.18 -15.84 -14.57
N ALA A 150 28.03 -15.31 -14.98
CA ALA A 150 27.58 -15.39 -16.37
C ALA A 150 26.97 -14.03 -16.76
N ALA A 151 27.65 -13.36 -17.67
CA ALA A 151 27.22 -12.13 -18.29
C ALA A 151 26.13 -12.42 -19.32
N VAL A 152 25.04 -11.67 -19.28
CA VAL A 152 24.14 -11.48 -20.42
C VAL A 152 23.88 -9.99 -20.54
N THR A 153 24.33 -9.46 -21.67
CA THR A 153 24.14 -8.10 -22.15
C THR A 153 22.73 -7.96 -22.70
N GLY A 154 21.94 -7.03 -22.16
CA GLY A 154 20.66 -6.61 -22.70
C GLY A 154 20.43 -5.15 -22.31
N VAL A 155 20.40 -4.29 -23.32
CA VAL A 155 20.23 -2.84 -23.19
C VAL A 155 18.77 -2.56 -22.86
N GLU A 156 18.47 -2.11 -21.65
CA GLU A 156 17.18 -1.50 -21.32
C GLU A 156 17.40 -0.13 -20.69
N ALA A 157 16.69 0.85 -21.24
CA ALA A 157 16.79 2.26 -20.89
C ALA A 157 16.41 2.46 -19.41
N LYS A 158 17.39 2.84 -18.60
CA LYS A 158 17.19 3.37 -17.25
C LYS A 158 16.36 4.64 -17.33
N GLN A 159 15.08 4.53 -17.05
CA GLN A 159 14.29 5.67 -16.60
C GLN A 159 14.54 5.81 -15.09
N GLU A 160 15.50 6.66 -14.73
CA GLU A 160 15.76 7.02 -13.33
C GLU A 160 14.59 7.86 -12.80
N VAL A 161 13.59 7.17 -12.25
CA VAL A 161 12.55 7.81 -11.44
C VAL A 161 13.09 7.93 -10.03
N SER A 162 13.47 9.16 -9.67
CA SER A 162 13.87 9.60 -8.34
C SER A 162 13.05 8.91 -7.24
N ALA A 163 13.73 8.11 -6.43
CA ALA A 163 13.15 7.40 -5.30
C ALA A 163 12.78 8.39 -4.19
N ALA A 164 11.51 8.82 -4.15
CA ALA A 164 10.94 9.35 -2.93
C ALA A 164 10.90 8.21 -1.90
N ALA A 165 11.71 8.34 -0.84
CA ALA A 165 11.72 7.42 0.29
C ALA A 165 10.31 7.29 0.89
N PRO A 166 9.90 6.11 1.38
CA PRO A 166 8.64 5.98 2.09
C PRO A 166 8.68 6.91 3.30
N ALA A 167 7.76 7.88 3.35
CA ALA A 167 7.59 8.78 4.47
C ALA A 167 7.49 7.95 5.76
N ALA A 168 8.49 8.12 6.63
CA ALA A 168 8.58 7.48 7.93
C ALA A 168 7.30 7.74 8.70
N GLY A 169 6.61 6.67 9.09
CA GLY A 169 5.38 6.75 9.87
C GLY A 169 5.65 7.43 11.21
N ILE A 170 4.74 8.32 11.60
CA ILE A 170 4.69 8.93 12.92
C ILE A 170 4.49 7.82 13.95
N ASP A 171 5.24 7.86 15.05
CA ASP A 171 5.27 6.82 16.07
C ASP A 171 3.89 6.42 16.58
N GLY A 172 3.45 5.21 16.20
CA GLY A 172 2.38 4.47 16.87
C GLY A 172 1.03 4.35 16.14
N GLU A 173 0.83 5.02 15.02
CA GLU A 173 -0.43 4.94 14.26
C GLU A 173 -0.41 3.78 13.24
N VAL A 174 -1.52 3.07 13.12
CA VAL A 174 -1.71 2.07 12.05
C VAL A 174 -2.09 2.83 10.78
N VAL A 175 -1.30 2.65 9.72
CA VAL A 175 -1.50 3.35 8.46
C VAL A 175 -2.01 2.37 7.41
N VAL A 176 -3.23 2.61 6.93
CA VAL A 176 -3.79 1.86 5.80
C VAL A 176 -3.41 2.57 4.50
N ARG A 177 -2.72 1.85 3.62
CA ARG A 177 -2.29 2.32 2.30
C ARG A 177 -2.86 1.45 1.20
N HIS A 178 -2.97 2.01 0.01
CA HIS A 178 -3.59 1.41 -1.16
C HIS A 178 -2.62 1.43 -2.33
N ALA A 179 -2.24 0.24 -2.80
CA ALA A 179 -1.46 0.07 -4.02
C ALA A 179 -2.42 -0.20 -5.19
N PHE A 180 -2.23 0.52 -6.29
CA PHE A 180 -3.06 0.39 -7.49
C PHE A 180 -2.28 -0.30 -8.60
N LEU A 181 -2.89 -1.30 -9.21
CA LEU A 181 -2.42 -1.96 -10.42
C LEU A 181 -3.28 -1.46 -11.59
N ARG A 182 -2.71 -1.37 -12.78
CA ARG A 182 -3.48 -1.05 -13.99
C ARG A 182 -3.77 -2.34 -14.73
N VAL A 183 -4.95 -2.43 -15.35
CA VAL A 183 -5.41 -3.57 -16.15
C VAL A 183 -4.34 -3.96 -17.17
N GLU A 184 -3.79 -3.01 -17.92
CA GLU A 184 -2.78 -3.28 -18.96
C GLU A 184 -1.49 -3.94 -18.41
N LEU A 185 -1.22 -3.83 -17.11
CA LEU A 185 -0.05 -4.43 -16.45
C LEU A 185 -0.40 -5.72 -15.69
N ALA A 186 -1.65 -6.16 -15.79
CA ALA A 186 -2.25 -7.25 -15.03
C ALA A 186 -3.01 -8.23 -15.94
N THR A 187 -2.92 -8.10 -17.26
CA THR A 187 -3.61 -8.96 -18.21
C THR A 187 -2.74 -10.15 -18.58
N SER A 188 -3.32 -11.35 -18.60
CA SER A 188 -2.66 -12.55 -19.12
C SER A 188 -2.41 -12.43 -20.63
N GLU A 189 -1.15 -12.58 -21.04
CA GLU A 189 -0.78 -12.56 -22.47
C GLU A 189 -1.05 -13.89 -23.18
N ALA A 190 -1.17 -14.98 -22.43
CA ALA A 190 -1.26 -16.33 -22.98
C ALA A 190 -2.33 -17.16 -22.26
N GLU A 191 -3.06 -17.95 -23.05
CA GLU A 191 -3.90 -19.03 -22.53
C GLU A 191 -3.03 -20.06 -21.81
N ARG A 192 -3.37 -20.34 -20.56
CA ARG A 192 -2.81 -21.48 -19.81
C ARG A 192 -4.01 -22.30 -19.33
N GLY A 193 -3.85 -23.59 -19.07
CA GLY A 193 -5.00 -24.52 -18.86
C GLY A 193 -6.05 -24.15 -17.79
N TRP A 194 -5.83 -23.09 -16.98
CA TRP A 194 -6.79 -22.55 -16.00
C TRP A 194 -7.13 -21.06 -16.21
N HIS A 195 -6.55 -20.40 -17.22
CA HIS A 195 -6.73 -18.98 -17.52
C HIS A 195 -6.81 -18.74 -19.03
N GLU A 196 -7.91 -18.15 -19.48
CA GLU A 196 -8.03 -17.62 -20.83
C GLU A 196 -7.12 -16.40 -21.01
N ALA A 197 -6.64 -16.15 -22.23
CA ALA A 197 -5.95 -14.92 -22.55
C ALA A 197 -6.92 -13.74 -22.34
N GLY A 198 -6.46 -12.67 -21.69
CA GLY A 198 -7.31 -11.54 -21.33
C GLY A 198 -7.82 -11.54 -19.88
N ASN A 199 -7.53 -12.60 -19.11
CA ASN A 199 -7.78 -12.58 -17.66
C ASN A 199 -6.95 -11.50 -16.97
N VAL A 200 -7.56 -10.82 -16.01
CA VAL A 200 -6.97 -9.66 -15.32
C VAL A 200 -6.79 -10.00 -13.85
N GLY A 201 -5.58 -9.85 -13.32
CA GLY A 201 -5.29 -10.09 -11.91
C GLY A 201 -3.84 -9.80 -11.53
N VAL A 202 -3.59 -9.64 -10.23
CA VAL A 202 -2.25 -9.39 -9.67
C VAL A 202 -1.28 -10.51 -10.04
N GLU A 203 -1.75 -11.74 -10.24
CA GLU A 203 -0.92 -12.89 -10.61
C GLU A 203 -0.27 -12.80 -12.00
N HIS A 204 -0.75 -11.89 -12.84
CA HIS A 204 -0.22 -11.65 -14.17
C HIS A 204 0.76 -10.47 -14.22
N ALA A 205 0.86 -9.68 -13.14
CA ALA A 205 1.80 -8.57 -13.06
C ALA A 205 3.24 -9.06 -12.90
N THR A 206 4.18 -8.36 -13.53
CA THR A 206 5.62 -8.61 -13.33
C THR A 206 6.04 -8.24 -11.91
N ALA A 207 7.12 -8.86 -11.42
CA ALA A 207 7.67 -8.56 -10.11
C ALA A 207 8.04 -7.07 -9.95
N ASP A 208 8.56 -6.44 -10.99
CA ASP A 208 8.88 -5.00 -10.98
C ASP A 208 7.64 -4.11 -10.95
N THR A 209 6.60 -4.48 -11.69
CA THR A 209 5.30 -3.80 -11.61
C THR A 209 4.75 -3.85 -10.18
N ILE A 210 4.72 -5.03 -9.56
CA ILE A 210 4.26 -5.20 -8.18
C ILE A 210 5.09 -4.33 -7.22
N ARG A 211 6.42 -4.36 -7.34
CA ARG A 211 7.33 -3.52 -6.53
C ARG A 211 7.04 -2.03 -6.70
N SER A 212 6.81 -1.59 -7.94
CA SER A 212 6.47 -0.20 -8.25
C SER A 212 5.13 0.21 -7.64
N CYS A 213 4.10 -0.62 -7.76
CA CYS A 213 2.77 -0.41 -7.18
C CYS A 213 2.84 -0.30 -5.64
N LEU A 214 3.54 -1.22 -4.97
CA LEU A 214 3.69 -1.21 -3.51
C LEU A 214 4.47 0.00 -3.01
N ARG A 215 5.52 0.43 -3.72
CA ARG A 215 6.28 1.65 -3.38
C ARG A 215 5.42 2.91 -3.49
N ARG A 216 4.49 2.93 -4.44
CA ARG A 216 3.55 4.03 -4.68
C ARG A 216 2.28 3.94 -3.82
N ALA A 217 2.18 3.00 -2.89
CA ALA A 217 0.98 2.82 -2.08
C ALA A 217 0.65 4.09 -1.27
N ARG A 218 -0.60 4.55 -1.34
CA ARG A 218 -1.03 5.85 -0.80
C ARG A 218 -2.01 5.71 0.36
N PRO A 219 -2.04 6.62 1.34
CA PRO A 219 -3.03 6.56 2.40
C PRO A 219 -4.46 6.74 1.86
N GLY A 220 -5.43 6.08 2.50
CA GLY A 220 -6.85 6.40 2.31
C GLY A 220 -7.26 7.61 3.14
N PHE A 221 -8.16 8.43 2.61
CA PHE A 221 -8.74 9.61 3.28
C PHE A 221 -10.16 9.35 3.81
N GLY A 222 -10.73 8.19 3.47
CA GLY A 222 -12.10 7.81 3.86
C GLY A 222 -13.21 8.51 3.05
N PRO A 223 -14.48 8.23 3.39
CA PRO A 223 -15.63 8.83 2.75
C PRO A 223 -15.87 10.27 3.25
N GLY A 224 -16.54 11.07 2.43
CA GLY A 224 -16.96 12.43 2.80
C GLY A 224 -15.96 13.54 2.49
N ARG A 225 -14.73 13.21 2.06
CA ARG A 225 -13.80 14.21 1.53
C ARG A 225 -14.34 14.76 0.19
N THR A 226 -14.35 16.08 0.06
CA THR A 226 -14.86 16.80 -1.12
C THR A 226 -13.84 17.82 -1.65
N GLU A 227 -12.56 17.45 -1.56
CA GLU A 227 -11.45 18.31 -1.96
C GLU A 227 -11.31 18.42 -3.47
N PHE A 228 -11.63 17.34 -4.20
CA PHE A 228 -11.72 17.34 -5.66
C PHE A 228 -13.18 17.43 -6.09
N THR A 229 -13.56 18.55 -6.69
CA THR A 229 -14.93 18.82 -7.13
C THR A 229 -15.08 18.66 -8.65
N ALA A 230 -16.31 18.52 -9.12
CA ALA A 230 -16.58 18.44 -10.56
C ALA A 230 -16.14 19.72 -11.28
N GLU A 231 -16.32 20.88 -10.64
CA GLU A 231 -15.93 22.20 -11.14
C GLU A 231 -14.40 22.30 -11.27
N GLY A 232 -13.65 21.81 -10.27
CA GLY A 232 -12.19 21.77 -10.33
C GLY A 232 -11.68 20.87 -11.46
N LEU A 233 -12.22 19.64 -11.56
CA LEU A 233 -11.86 18.72 -12.63
C LEU A 233 -12.24 19.25 -14.03
N GLN A 234 -13.30 20.05 -14.14
CA GLN A 234 -13.68 20.73 -15.38
C GLN A 234 -12.71 21.87 -15.70
N ALA A 235 -12.30 22.68 -14.72
CA ALA A 235 -11.30 23.74 -14.89
C ALA A 235 -9.96 23.17 -15.38
N ASP A 236 -9.58 21.98 -14.89
CA ASP A 236 -8.37 21.27 -15.33
C ASP A 236 -8.56 20.47 -16.63
N GLY A 237 -9.74 20.53 -17.25
CA GLY A 237 -10.03 19.87 -18.52
C GLY A 237 -10.07 18.33 -18.48
N LEU A 238 -10.26 17.74 -17.29
CA LEU A 238 -10.41 16.28 -17.10
C LEU A 238 -11.86 15.82 -17.36
N ILE A 239 -12.82 16.75 -17.31
CA ILE A 239 -14.24 16.55 -17.60
C ILE A 239 -14.68 17.57 -18.64
N GLY A 240 -15.50 17.16 -19.61
CA GLY A 240 -16.08 18.05 -20.60
C GLY A 240 -17.29 18.82 -20.06
N VAL A 241 -17.56 20.00 -20.61
CA VAL A 241 -18.80 20.72 -20.35
C VAL A 241 -19.94 19.98 -21.06
N TRP A 242 -21.04 19.71 -20.34
CA TRP A 242 -22.21 18.97 -20.87
C TRP A 242 -22.73 19.49 -22.22
N ASN A 243 -22.51 20.78 -22.52
CA ASN A 243 -23.02 21.45 -23.72
C ASN A 243 -22.03 21.63 -24.88
N ASP A 244 -20.79 21.12 -24.81
CA ASP A 244 -19.82 21.27 -25.91
C ASP A 244 -19.56 19.92 -26.59
N LYS A 245 -20.50 19.49 -27.44
CA LYS A 245 -20.34 18.32 -28.32
C LYS A 245 -19.22 18.51 -29.36
N THR A 246 -18.72 19.73 -29.51
CA THR A 246 -17.77 20.14 -30.55
C THR A 246 -16.30 20.09 -30.12
N LYS A 247 -15.97 19.70 -28.87
CA LYS A 247 -14.58 19.63 -28.37
C LYS A 247 -14.10 18.27 -27.82
N VAL A 248 -14.88 17.19 -27.96
CA VAL A 248 -14.72 16.00 -27.08
C VAL A 248 -13.75 14.93 -27.58
N ALA A 249 -12.67 15.30 -28.26
CA ALA A 249 -11.47 14.45 -28.33
C ALA A 249 -10.49 14.73 -27.17
N GLY A 250 -10.62 15.88 -26.50
CA GLY A 250 -9.66 16.37 -25.50
C GLY A 250 -9.82 15.79 -24.08
N PRO A 251 -10.99 15.91 -23.43
CA PRO A 251 -11.11 15.60 -22.00
C PRO A 251 -10.97 14.10 -21.66
N GLY A 252 -11.48 13.21 -22.51
CA GLY A 252 -11.32 11.76 -22.35
C GLY A 252 -9.85 11.37 -22.44
N LEU A 253 -9.16 11.78 -23.52
CA LEU A 253 -7.74 11.53 -23.72
C LEU A 253 -6.88 12.11 -22.59
N ARG A 254 -7.17 13.35 -22.15
CA ARG A 254 -6.47 13.99 -21.03
C ARG A 254 -6.70 13.23 -19.73
N ARG A 255 -7.93 12.78 -19.46
CA ARG A 255 -8.27 11.97 -18.30
C ARG A 255 -7.56 10.61 -18.32
N GLY A 256 -7.48 9.95 -19.48
CA GLY A 256 -6.72 8.71 -19.65
C GLY A 256 -5.24 8.88 -19.31
N ARG A 257 -4.59 9.93 -19.84
CA ARG A 257 -3.19 10.29 -19.50
C ARG A 257 -3.04 10.59 -18.00
N PHE A 258 -4.01 11.29 -17.42
CA PHE A 258 -4.01 11.66 -16.01
C PHE A 258 -4.12 10.44 -15.10
N CYS A 259 -5.03 9.52 -15.41
CA CYS A 259 -5.18 8.25 -14.71
C CYS A 259 -3.89 7.42 -14.82
N ARG A 260 -3.30 7.34 -16.02
CA ARG A 260 -2.02 6.65 -16.25
C ARG A 260 -0.88 7.24 -15.43
N ALA A 261 -0.77 8.57 -15.35
CA ALA A 261 0.23 9.24 -14.52
C ALA A 261 0.03 8.92 -13.03
N LEU A 262 -1.22 8.92 -12.56
CA LEU A 262 -1.57 8.49 -11.20
C LEU A 262 -1.29 7.01 -10.92
N GLY A 263 -1.17 6.18 -11.96
CA GLY A 263 -0.94 4.74 -11.84
C GLY A 263 -2.24 3.95 -11.64
N ILE A 264 -3.36 4.48 -12.10
CA ILE A 264 -4.69 3.85 -12.07
C ILE A 264 -5.23 3.66 -13.48
N ASP A 265 -6.26 2.82 -13.60
CA ASP A 265 -6.97 2.65 -14.86
C ASP A 265 -7.77 3.89 -15.26
N GLU A 266 -8.05 3.98 -16.55
CA GLU A 266 -8.92 5.02 -17.06
C GLU A 266 -10.31 4.93 -16.42
N VAL A 267 -10.74 6.04 -15.83
CA VAL A 267 -12.04 6.14 -15.19
C VAL A 267 -13.05 6.68 -16.21
N GLY A 268 -14.15 5.95 -16.40
CA GLY A 268 -15.14 6.24 -17.43
C GLY A 268 -15.97 7.51 -17.21
N SER A 269 -16.01 8.07 -15.99
CA SER A 269 -16.76 9.31 -15.70
C SER A 269 -16.03 10.24 -14.75
N GLY A 270 -16.32 11.54 -14.88
CA GLY A 270 -15.80 12.57 -13.98
C GLY A 270 -16.20 12.37 -12.52
N LYS A 271 -17.44 11.94 -12.27
CA LYS A 271 -17.93 11.63 -10.92
C LYS A 271 -17.14 10.47 -10.28
N ALA A 272 -16.91 9.40 -11.03
CA ALA A 272 -16.12 8.28 -10.54
C ALA A 272 -14.66 8.69 -10.27
N LEU A 273 -14.08 9.56 -11.11
CA LEU A 273 -12.73 10.08 -10.88
C LEU A 273 -12.68 10.94 -9.62
N ALA A 274 -13.60 11.88 -9.44
CA ALA A 274 -13.67 12.71 -8.23
C ALA A 274 -13.81 11.86 -6.96
N ASN A 275 -14.67 10.84 -6.98
CA ASN A 275 -14.82 9.92 -5.84
C ASN A 275 -13.51 9.17 -5.53
N LEU A 276 -12.83 8.66 -6.55
CA LEU A 276 -11.56 7.95 -6.39
C LEU A 276 -10.45 8.87 -5.84
N LEU A 277 -10.34 10.08 -6.40
CA LEU A 277 -9.38 11.09 -5.97
C LEU A 277 -9.59 11.48 -4.51
N ASN A 278 -10.83 11.79 -4.15
CA ASN A 278 -11.19 12.15 -2.77
C ASN A 278 -10.89 11.03 -1.79
N ARG A 279 -11.01 9.77 -2.21
CA ARG A 279 -10.78 8.63 -1.34
C ARG A 279 -9.32 8.25 -1.15
N TYR A 280 -8.46 8.39 -2.16
CA TYR A 280 -7.11 7.79 -2.13
C TYR A 280 -5.95 8.70 -2.58
N PHE A 281 -6.22 9.92 -3.04
CA PHE A 281 -5.19 10.79 -3.63
C PHE A 281 -5.09 12.13 -2.92
N SER A 282 -3.87 12.61 -2.71
CA SER A 282 -3.60 13.95 -2.18
C SER A 282 -3.56 15.00 -3.30
N GLN A 283 -3.56 16.29 -2.95
CA GLN A 283 -3.33 17.37 -3.91
C GLN A 283 -1.96 17.27 -4.59
N ALA A 284 -0.94 16.82 -3.85
CA ALA A 284 0.39 16.62 -4.41
C ALA A 284 0.36 15.58 -5.54
N ASP A 285 -0.40 14.50 -5.34
CA ASP A 285 -0.56 13.45 -6.36
C ASP A 285 -1.30 13.96 -7.58
N TYR A 286 -2.36 14.72 -7.34
CA TYR A 286 -3.17 15.35 -8.37
C TYR A 286 -2.34 16.33 -9.22
N ALA A 287 -1.61 17.24 -8.57
CA ALA A 287 -0.75 18.21 -9.23
C ALA A 287 0.37 17.54 -10.04
N ALA A 288 1.06 16.56 -9.45
CA ALA A 288 2.11 15.81 -10.15
C ALA A 288 1.57 15.06 -11.39
N ALA A 289 0.36 14.51 -11.32
CA ALA A 289 -0.27 13.86 -12.46
C ALA A 289 -0.71 14.85 -13.55
N LEU A 290 -1.18 16.05 -13.17
CA LEU A 290 -1.47 17.11 -14.14
C LEU A 290 -0.21 17.59 -14.86
N GLU A 291 0.89 17.78 -14.13
CA GLU A 291 2.18 18.16 -14.71
C GLU A 291 2.68 17.09 -15.70
N ALA A 292 2.64 15.81 -15.31
CA ALA A 292 3.01 14.71 -16.20
C ALA A 292 2.15 14.66 -17.48
N CYS A 293 0.84 14.94 -17.37
CA CYS A 293 -0.04 15.05 -18.54
C CYS A 293 0.36 16.17 -19.49
N GLN A 294 0.71 17.33 -18.96
CA GLN A 294 1.11 18.49 -19.76
C GLN A 294 2.42 18.21 -20.49
N LEU A 295 3.39 17.60 -19.82
CA LEU A 295 4.66 17.19 -20.43
C LEU A 295 4.44 16.19 -21.58
N GLN A 296 3.56 15.19 -21.40
CA GLN A 296 3.21 14.25 -22.46
C GLN A 296 2.49 14.91 -23.65
N GLN A 297 1.65 15.91 -23.39
CA GLN A 297 1.00 16.70 -24.44
C GLN A 297 2.02 17.52 -25.23
N ALA A 298 2.94 18.19 -24.55
CA ALA A 298 4.00 18.98 -25.18
C ALA A 298 4.95 18.10 -26.00
N ALA A 299 5.30 16.90 -25.52
CA ALA A 299 6.15 15.96 -26.26
C ALA A 299 5.47 15.48 -27.56
N GLY A 300 4.20 15.05 -27.48
CA GLY A 300 3.47 14.58 -28.67
C GLY A 300 3.20 15.69 -29.70
N GLN A 301 3.05 16.94 -29.27
CA GLN A 301 2.94 18.08 -30.19
C GLN A 301 4.25 18.39 -30.91
N LYS A 302 5.41 18.19 -30.25
CA LYS A 302 6.72 18.33 -30.89
C LYS A 302 6.96 17.25 -31.93
N GLU A 303 6.60 15.99 -31.64
CA GLU A 303 6.73 14.89 -32.61
C GLU A 303 5.83 15.05 -33.83
N ALA A 304 4.62 15.61 -33.66
CA ALA A 304 3.70 15.87 -34.78
C ALA A 304 4.08 17.08 -35.65
N ALA A 305 5.03 17.91 -35.19
CA ALA A 305 5.49 19.11 -35.88
C ALA A 305 6.80 18.91 -36.67
N VAL A 306 7.39 17.71 -36.59
CA VAL A 306 8.61 17.28 -37.32
C VAL A 306 8.19 16.39 -38.48
#